data_AF-A0A284VR82-F1
#
_entry.id   AF-A0A284VR82-F1
#
_cell.length_a   1.000
_cell.length_b   1.000
_cell.length_c   1.000
_cell.angle_alpha   90.00
_cell.angle_beta   90.00
_cell.angle_gamma   90.00
#
_symmetry.space_group_name_H-M   'P 1'
#
loop_
_entity.id
_entity.type
_entity.pdbx_description
1 polymer ?
#
loop_
_entity_poly.entity_id
_entity_poly.type
_entity_poly.pdbx_seq_one_letter_code
_entity_poly.pdbx_strand_id
1 'polypeptide(L)'
;MWRYIHKDKDGNEYAFHGVYHEVTAPERLIDTFEFEGLPEKGHVTLETAKFEALPGDRTKLTAQVVFQSVADRDGMLQSDMEKGLNESYGRLDELLDIVKSLNEHSPANHRVRTGPYEFVVCN
;
A
#
# COMPACT_ATOMS: atom_id res chain seq x y z
N MET A 1 8.50 14.23 -1.19
CA MET A 1 8.62 13.41 -2.40
C MET A 1 9.28 12.09 -2.02
N TRP A 2 8.78 11.00 -2.55
CA TRP A 2 9.31 9.65 -2.37
C TRP A 2 9.60 9.03 -3.74
N ARG A 3 10.53 8.08 -3.78
CA ARG A 3 10.88 7.30 -4.97
C ARG A 3 11.53 5.99 -4.56
N TYR A 4 11.19 4.89 -5.21
CA TYR A 4 11.82 3.60 -4.99
C TYR A 4 11.91 2.78 -6.28
N ILE A 5 12.74 1.74 -6.25
CA ILE A 5 12.95 0.82 -7.38
C ILE A 5 12.76 -0.60 -6.87
N HIS A 6 11.85 -1.34 -7.47
CA HIS A 6 11.73 -2.78 -7.31
C HIS A 6 12.67 -3.49 -8.28
N LYS A 7 13.35 -4.53 -7.80
CA LYS A 7 14.15 -5.43 -8.63
C LYS A 7 13.59 -6.83 -8.51
N ASP A 8 13.36 -7.49 -9.64
CA ASP A 8 13.00 -8.90 -9.65
C ASP A 8 14.25 -9.81 -9.59
N LYS A 9 14.03 -11.12 -9.61
CA LYS A 9 15.11 -12.12 -9.52
C LYS A 9 16.02 -12.14 -10.75
N ASP A 10 15.51 -11.67 -11.89
CA ASP A 10 16.24 -11.61 -13.16
C ASP A 10 16.98 -10.29 -13.33
N GLY A 11 16.78 -9.35 -12.39
CA GLY A 11 17.45 -8.05 -12.35
C GLY A 11 16.70 -6.95 -13.10
N ASN A 12 15.46 -7.18 -13.54
CA ASN A 12 14.66 -6.13 -14.14
C ASN A 12 14.28 -5.09 -13.07
N GLU A 13 14.34 -3.81 -13.44
CA GLU A 13 14.07 -2.69 -12.54
C GLU A 13 12.74 -2.03 -12.87
N TYR A 14 11.93 -1.80 -11.83
CA TYR A 14 10.64 -1.12 -11.90
C TYR A 14 10.66 0.06 -10.95
N ALA A 15 10.74 1.27 -11.50
CA ALA A 15 10.86 2.50 -10.71
C ALA A 15 9.50 3.20 -10.54
N PHE A 16 9.25 3.68 -9.32
CA PHE A 16 8.03 4.36 -8.94
C PHE A 16 8.37 5.61 -8.14
N HIS A 17 7.59 6.67 -8.31
CA HIS A 17 7.75 7.89 -7.54
C HIS A 17 6.41 8.56 -7.24
N GLY A 18 6.45 9.49 -6.29
CA GLY A 18 5.27 10.21 -5.86
C GLY A 18 5.53 11.31 -4.84
N VAL A 19 4.48 12.04 -4.50
CA VAL A 19 4.51 13.10 -3.49
C VAL A 19 3.40 12.90 -2.48
N TYR A 20 3.75 12.99 -1.19
CA TYR A 20 2.76 13.05 -0.12
C TYR A 20 2.02 14.38 -0.21
N HIS A 21 0.72 14.31 -0.47
CA HIS A 21 -0.20 15.42 -0.36
C HIS A 21 -0.57 15.66 1.11
N GLU A 22 -0.80 14.58 1.86
CA GLU A 22 -1.17 14.63 3.27
C GLU A 22 -0.59 13.42 4.04
N VAL A 23 -0.11 13.67 5.26
CA VAL A 23 0.26 12.65 6.23
C VAL A 23 -0.35 13.00 7.59
N THR A 24 -1.50 12.42 7.91
CA THR A 24 -2.22 12.64 9.17
C THR A 24 -2.18 11.36 9.99
N ALA A 25 -1.14 11.19 10.79
CA ALA A 25 -0.95 9.97 11.56
C ALA A 25 -1.90 9.90 12.78
N PRO A 26 -2.49 8.72 13.10
CA PRO A 26 -2.42 7.45 12.38
C PRO A 26 -3.52 7.26 11.31
N GLU A 27 -4.36 8.26 11.07
CA GLU A 27 -5.67 8.14 10.43
C GLU A 27 -5.63 8.05 8.91
N ARG A 28 -4.75 8.81 8.24
CA ARG A 28 -4.82 8.99 6.78
C ARG A 28 -3.48 9.33 6.13
N LEU A 29 -3.28 8.78 4.94
CA LEU A 29 -2.22 9.12 4.00
C LEU A 29 -2.84 9.44 2.64
N ILE A 30 -2.40 10.53 2.01
CA ILE A 30 -2.76 10.87 0.63
C ILE A 30 -1.48 11.18 -0.13
N ASP A 31 -1.28 10.52 -1.26
CA ASP A 31 -0.12 10.73 -2.12
C ASP A 31 -0.42 10.46 -3.59
N THR A 32 0.49 10.91 -4.45
CA THR A 32 0.46 10.56 -5.86
C THR A 32 1.34 9.34 -6.10
N PHE A 33 1.05 8.56 -7.13
CA PHE A 33 1.88 7.43 -7.55
C PHE A 33 2.03 7.43 -9.08
N GLU A 34 3.25 7.25 -9.58
CA GLU A 34 3.54 7.09 -11.01
C GLU A 34 4.58 6.00 -11.26
N PHE A 35 4.27 5.10 -12.21
CA PHE A 35 5.21 4.10 -12.70
C PHE A 35 6.07 4.68 -13.84
N GLU A 36 7.39 4.69 -13.67
CA GLU A 36 8.30 5.32 -14.62
C GLU A 36 8.52 4.50 -15.91
N GLY A 37 8.14 3.22 -15.92
CA GLY A 37 8.39 2.30 -17.03
C GLY A 37 7.39 2.36 -18.18
N LEU A 38 6.34 3.19 -18.10
CA LEU A 38 5.41 3.38 -19.21
C LEU A 38 6.06 4.20 -20.35
N PRO A 39 5.73 3.89 -21.62
CA PRO A 39 6.23 4.65 -22.77
C PRO A 39 5.79 6.12 -22.75
N GLU A 40 4.54 6.36 -22.36
CA GLU A 40 3.97 7.69 -22.18
C GLU A 40 4.05 8.10 -20.71
N LYS A 41 4.23 9.41 -20.47
CA LYS A 41 4.34 9.99 -19.12
C LYS A 41 3.02 10.62 -18.70
N GLY A 42 2.83 10.78 -17.39
CA GLY A 42 1.65 11.47 -16.85
C GLY A 42 0.49 10.54 -16.48
N HIS A 43 0.70 9.22 -16.47
CA HIS A 43 -0.25 8.25 -15.93
C HIS A 43 -0.14 8.22 -14.39
N VAL A 44 -0.46 9.35 -13.76
CA VAL A 44 -0.36 9.55 -12.31
C VAL A 44 -1.67 9.17 -11.63
N THR A 45 -1.60 8.37 -10.58
CA THR A 45 -2.75 8.10 -9.70
C THR A 45 -2.71 8.96 -8.45
N LEU A 46 -3.88 9.24 -7.89
CA LEU A 46 -4.03 9.78 -6.52
C LEU A 46 -4.47 8.64 -5.62
N GLU A 47 -3.67 8.34 -4.61
CA GLU A 47 -3.91 7.29 -3.63
C GLU A 47 -4.33 7.89 -2.30
N THR A 48 -5.33 7.28 -1.67
CA THR A 48 -5.79 7.62 -0.32
C THR A 48 -5.88 6.35 0.50
N ALA A 49 -5.03 6.24 1.51
CA ALA A 49 -5.10 5.18 2.50
C ALA A 49 -5.74 5.73 3.79
N LYS A 50 -6.81 5.09 4.25
CA LYS A 50 -7.48 5.37 5.52
C LYS A 50 -7.30 4.21 6.48
N PHE A 51 -6.97 4.54 7.72
CA PHE A 51 -6.75 3.58 8.79
C PHE A 51 -7.81 3.78 9.86
N GLU A 52 -8.68 2.80 10.03
CA GLU A 52 -9.78 2.85 11.00
C GLU A 52 -9.52 1.84 12.11
N ALA A 53 -9.53 2.30 13.35
CA ALA A 53 -9.43 1.40 14.50
C ALA A 53 -10.68 0.51 14.59
N LEU A 54 -10.47 -0.78 14.78
CA LEU A 54 -11.51 -1.78 15.01
C LEU A 54 -11.38 -2.37 16.42
N PRO A 55 -12.47 -2.95 16.97
CA PRO A 55 -12.41 -3.67 18.23
C PRO A 55 -11.36 -4.81 18.20
N GLY A 56 -10.70 -5.00 19.35
CA GLY A 56 -9.68 -6.04 19.53
C GLY A 56 -8.29 -5.66 19.04
N ASP A 57 -7.95 -4.36 19.05
CA ASP A 57 -6.65 -3.83 18.60
C ASP A 57 -6.33 -4.19 17.14
N ARG A 58 -7.36 -4.09 16.30
CA ARG A 58 -7.27 -4.34 14.87
C ARG A 58 -7.45 -3.04 14.11
N THR A 59 -7.02 -3.03 12.85
CA THR A 59 -7.16 -1.88 11.96
C THR A 59 -7.81 -2.33 10.66
N LYS A 60 -8.82 -1.58 10.20
CA LYS A 60 -9.28 -1.65 8.81
C LYS A 60 -8.46 -0.66 8.00
N LEU A 61 -7.76 -1.14 6.99
CA LEU A 61 -7.15 -0.30 5.97
C LEU A 61 -8.08 -0.26 4.76
N THR A 62 -8.47 0.94 4.34
CA THR A 62 -9.15 1.16 3.06
C THR A 62 -8.24 1.99 2.17
N ALA A 63 -7.76 1.38 1.09
CA ALA A 63 -6.99 2.05 0.05
C ALA A 63 -7.90 2.38 -1.14
N GLN A 64 -7.93 3.65 -1.54
CA GLN A 64 -8.64 4.13 -2.72
C GLN A 64 -7.63 4.71 -3.70
N VAL A 65 -7.69 4.27 -4.95
CA VAL A 65 -6.84 4.75 -6.05
C VAL A 65 -7.73 5.41 -7.09
N VAL A 66 -7.40 6.65 -7.48
CA VAL A 66 -8.10 7.39 -8.53
C VAL A 66 -7.15 7.53 -9.73
N PHE A 67 -7.65 7.16 -10.91
CA PHE A 67 -6.90 7.12 -12.16
C PHE A 67 -7.22 8.32 -13.07
N GLN A 68 -6.32 8.67 -13.99
CA GLN A 68 -6.59 9.75 -14.97
C GLN A 68 -7.65 9.34 -16.00
N SER A 69 -7.76 8.05 -16.29
CA SER A 69 -8.73 7.53 -17.26
C SER A 69 -9.18 6.10 -16.92
N VAL A 70 -10.32 5.70 -17.50
CA VAL A 70 -10.81 4.32 -17.43
C VAL A 70 -9.78 3.34 -18.04
N ALA A 71 -9.10 3.76 -19.10
CA ALA A 71 -8.08 2.95 -19.77
C ALA A 71 -6.87 2.69 -18.86
N ASP A 72 -6.43 3.70 -18.09
CA ASP A 72 -5.34 3.54 -17.11
C ASP A 72 -5.75 2.58 -15.99
N ARG A 73 -6.99 2.70 -15.49
CA ARG A 73 -7.55 1.81 -14.47
C ARG A 73 -7.60 0.37 -14.99
N ASP A 74 -8.10 0.16 -16.20
CA ASP A 74 -8.19 -1.17 -16.81
C ASP A 74 -6.81 -1.76 -17.09
N GLY A 75 -5.85 -0.94 -17.56
CA GLY A 75 -4.47 -1.36 -17.77
C GLY A 75 -3.79 -1.81 -16.48
N MET A 76 -4.02 -1.09 -15.38
CA MET A 76 -3.50 -1.47 -14.05
C MET A 76 -4.12 -2.78 -13.53
N LEU A 77 -5.41 -3.01 -13.75
CA LEU A 77 -6.06 -4.28 -13.37
C LEU A 77 -5.49 -5.47 -14.15
N GLN A 78 -5.07 -5.25 -15.41
CA GLN A 78 -4.46 -6.28 -16.25
C GLN A 78 -3.00 -6.57 -15.89
N SER A 79 -2.33 -5.72 -15.11
CA SER A 79 -0.90 -5.85 -14.78
C SER A 79 -0.63 -6.79 -13.59
N ASP A 80 -1.53 -7.73 -13.30
CA ASP A 80 -1.49 -8.60 -12.11
C ASP A 80 -1.35 -7.84 -10.77
N MET A 81 -1.73 -6.56 -10.74
CA MET A 81 -1.58 -5.69 -9.57
C MET A 81 -2.25 -6.30 -8.33
N GLU A 82 -3.45 -6.88 -8.50
CA GLU A 82 -4.20 -7.50 -7.41
C GLU A 82 -3.39 -8.61 -6.72
N LYS A 83 -2.67 -9.43 -7.48
CA LYS A 83 -1.81 -10.48 -6.92
C LYS A 83 -0.65 -9.87 -6.16
N GLY A 84 0.02 -8.87 -6.73
CA GLY A 84 1.13 -8.17 -6.07
C GLY A 84 0.73 -7.49 -4.77
N LEU A 85 -0.48 -6.90 -4.73
CA LEU A 85 -1.05 -6.31 -3.52
C LEU A 85 -1.32 -7.38 -2.45
N ASN A 86 -1.96 -8.49 -2.81
CA ASN A 86 -2.23 -9.58 -1.87
C ASN A 86 -0.94 -10.17 -1.29
N GLU A 87 0.09 -10.39 -2.10
CA GLU A 87 1.40 -10.86 -1.63
C GLU A 87 2.06 -9.84 -0.69
N SER A 88 1.95 -8.55 -1.00
CA SER A 88 2.50 -7.48 -0.16
C SER A 88 1.81 -7.39 1.20
N TYR A 89 0.48 -7.53 1.25
CA TYR A 89 -0.27 -7.59 2.51
C TYR A 89 0.03 -8.84 3.32
N GLY A 90 0.24 -9.99 2.67
CA GLY A 90 0.73 -11.19 3.36
C GLY A 90 2.08 -10.96 4.05
N ARG A 91 3.01 -10.27 3.39
CA ARG A 91 4.30 -9.87 4.00
C ARG A 91 4.11 -8.83 5.11
N LEU A 92 3.13 -7.94 4.98
CA LEU A 92 2.80 -6.98 6.03
C LEU A 92 2.27 -7.69 7.29
N ASP A 93 1.43 -8.72 7.13
CA ASP A 93 0.97 -9.56 8.26
C ASP A 93 2.15 -10.18 9.00
N GLU A 94 3.07 -10.82 8.28
CA GLU A 94 4.28 -11.40 8.87
C GLU A 94 5.13 -10.35 9.61
N LEU A 95 5.29 -9.16 9.01
CA LEU A 95 6.02 -8.05 9.62
C LEU A 95 5.33 -7.54 10.88
N LEU A 96 4.00 -7.42 10.89
CA LEU A 96 3.23 -6.99 12.05
C LEU A 96 3.34 -7.99 13.20
N ASP A 97 3.36 -9.29 12.93
CA ASP A 97 3.61 -10.30 13.95
C ASP A 97 5.01 -10.16 14.58
N ILE A 98 6.03 -9.89 13.75
CA ILE A 98 7.39 -9.59 14.24
C ILE A 98 7.38 -8.33 15.11
N VAL A 99 6.82 -7.22 14.63
CA VAL A 99 6.78 -5.93 15.36
C VAL A 99 6.02 -6.07 16.68
N LYS A 100 4.90 -6.81 16.70
CA LYS A 100 4.17 -7.13 17.93
C LYS A 100 5.04 -7.92 18.90
N SER A 101 5.72 -8.96 18.43
CA SER A 101 6.60 -9.77 19.30
C SER A 101 7.74 -8.93 19.91
N LEU A 102 8.32 -7.99 19.15
CA LEU A 102 9.34 -7.07 19.66
C LEU A 102 8.78 -6.11 20.70
N ASN A 103 7.55 -5.62 20.50
CA ASN A 103 6.86 -4.76 21.46
C ASN A 103 6.46 -5.51 22.73
N GLU A 104 6.06 -6.79 22.64
CA GLU A 104 5.71 -7.64 23.78
C GLU A 104 6.91 -7.99 24.68
N HIS A 105 8.13 -8.02 24.13
CA HIS A 105 9.37 -8.22 24.88
C HIS A 105 10.00 -6.91 25.35
N SER A 106 9.44 -5.76 24.95
CA SER A 106 9.72 -4.48 25.59
C SER A 106 8.96 -4.43 26.92
N PRO A 107 9.56 -4.00 28.04
CA PRO A 107 8.90 -3.98 29.34
C PRO A 107 7.68 -3.05 29.45
N ALA A 108 7.24 -2.44 28.33
CA ALA A 108 6.22 -1.40 28.30
C ALA A 108 4.87 -1.79 27.66
N ASN A 109 4.72 -2.82 26.81
CA ASN A 109 3.45 -3.00 26.08
C ASN A 109 3.10 -4.46 25.74
N HIS A 110 1.86 -4.87 26.02
CA HIS A 110 1.31 -6.19 25.70
C HIS A 110 0.02 -6.03 24.87
N ARG A 111 -0.06 -6.61 23.65
CA ARG A 111 -1.23 -7.32 23.04
C ARG A 111 -1.19 -7.54 21.50
N VAL A 112 -1.00 -8.80 21.07
CA VAL A 112 -1.79 -9.74 20.19
C VAL A 112 -2.33 -9.39 18.75
N ARG A 113 -2.00 -10.31 17.81
CA ARG A 113 -2.50 -10.84 16.48
C ARG A 113 -3.67 -10.26 15.63
N THR A 114 -3.55 -10.37 14.29
CA THR A 114 -4.40 -9.76 13.22
C THR A 114 -4.73 -10.66 12.00
N GLY A 115 -5.79 -10.25 11.25
CA GLY A 115 -6.29 -10.62 9.89
C GLY A 115 -7.69 -9.97 9.68
N PRO A 116 -8.45 -10.06 8.54
CA PRO A 116 -8.19 -10.15 7.09
C PRO A 116 -8.63 -8.88 6.28
N TYR A 117 -7.99 -8.53 5.16
CA TYR A 117 -8.14 -7.24 4.45
C TYR A 117 -9.34 -7.13 3.46
N GLU A 118 -9.79 -5.90 3.16
CA GLU A 118 -10.83 -5.57 2.15
C GLU A 118 -10.34 -4.42 1.25
N PHE A 119 -10.44 -4.57 -0.08
CA PHE A 119 -9.92 -3.60 -1.08
C PHE A 119 -11.07 -3.05 -1.94
N VAL A 120 -11.07 -1.73 -2.20
CA VAL A 120 -12.11 -1.06 -3.00
C VAL A 120 -11.46 -0.21 -4.11
N VAL A 121 -11.62 -0.64 -5.36
CA VAL A 121 -11.21 0.12 -6.55
C VAL A 121 -12.35 1.04 -6.97
N CYS A 122 -12.10 2.34 -6.99
CA CYS A 122 -13.05 3.34 -7.49
C CYS A 122 -12.62 3.85 -8.86
N ASN A 123 -13.60 4.32 -9.64
CA ASN A 123 -13.39 4.99 -10.93
C ASN A 123 -13.43 6.52 -10.74
#